data_AF-A0A6F9XNF0-F1
#
_entry.id   AF-A0A6F9XNF0-F1
#
_cell.length_a   1.000
_cell.length_b   1.000
_cell.length_c   1.000
_cell.angle_alpha   90.00
_cell.angle_beta   90.00
_cell.angle_gamma   90.00
#
_symmetry.space_group_name_H-M   'P 1'
#
loop_
_entity.id
_entity.type
_entity.pdbx_description
1 polymer ?
#
loop_
_entity_poly.entity_id
_entity_poly.type
_entity_poly.pdbx_seq_one_letter_code
_entity_poly.pdbx_strand_id
1 'polypeptide(L)' 'MEMENREWKVVMFGEGQDWEHKNLTYEEAQEIINNCPDEYVAFIAPMLPVIDF' A
#
# COMPACT_ATOMS: atom_id res chain seq x y z
N MET A 1 -15.08 11.51 -15.97
CA MET A 1 -14.33 10.39 -15.39
C MET A 1 -13.65 10.96 -14.18
N GLU A 2 -14.20 10.70 -13.00
CA GLU A 2 -13.48 10.98 -11.75
C GLU A 2 -12.25 10.07 -11.79
N MET A 3 -11.06 10.66 -11.86
CA MET A 3 -9.84 9.90 -11.63
C MET A 3 -9.89 9.52 -10.16
N GLU A 4 -10.19 8.26 -9.85
CA GLU A 4 -10.08 7.77 -8.48
C GLU A 4 -8.67 8.13 -7.99
N ASN A 5 -8.58 8.77 -6.83
CA ASN A 5 -7.31 9.18 -6.24
C ASN A 5 -6.50 7.93 -5.86
N ARG A 6 -5.70 7.43 -6.81
CA ARG A 6 -4.82 6.27 -6.66
C ARG A 6 -3.50 6.67 -6.00
N GLU A 7 -3.60 7.29 -4.83
CA GLU A 7 -2.50 7.93 -4.11
C GLU A 7 -2.02 7.12 -2.90
N TRP A 8 -2.46 5.86 -2.75
CA TRP A 8 -2.14 5.02 -1.61
C TRP A 8 -1.18 3.88 -1.97
N LYS A 9 -0.43 3.43 -0.97
CA LYS A 9 0.35 2.21 -1.00
C LYS A 9 0.14 1.39 0.27
N VAL A 10 0.36 0.09 0.17
CA VAL A 10 0.48 -0.82 1.32
C VAL A 10 1.91 -1.31 1.40
N VAL A 11 2.51 -1.19 2.57
CA VAL A 11 3.87 -1.69 2.87
C VAL A 11 3.73 -2.93 3.75
N MET A 12 4.39 -4.01 3.37
CA MET A 12 4.35 -5.29 4.08
C MET A 12 5.73 -5.69 4.59
N PHE A 13 5.80 -6.18 5.83
CA PHE A 13 7.00 -6.66 6.47
C PHE A 13 6.77 -8.04 7.10
N GLY A 14 7.59 -9.03 6.77
CA GLY A 14 7.46 -10.38 7.34
C GLY A 14 8.38 -11.39 6.66
N GLU A 15 8.61 -12.53 7.31
CA GLU A 15 9.46 -13.63 6.78
C GLU A 15 10.87 -13.21 6.29
N GLY A 16 11.42 -12.12 6.84
CA GLY A 16 12.72 -11.58 6.42
C GLY A 16 12.72 -10.88 5.07
N GLN A 17 11.54 -10.52 4.54
CA GLN A 17 11.35 -9.75 3.32
C GLN A 17 10.40 -8.58 3.54
N ASP A 18 10.53 -7.57 2.67
CA ASP A 18 9.64 -6.43 2.59
C ASP A 18 9.23 -6.16 1.14
N TRP A 19 7.97 -5.75 0.95
CA TRP A 19 7.47 -5.34 -0.36
C TRP A 19 6.32 -4.33 -0.25
N GLU A 20 5.95 -3.74 -1.39
CA GLU A 20 4.94 -2.69 -1.45
C GLU A 20 3.94 -2.93 -2.59
N HIS A 21 2.65 -2.71 -2.31
CA HIS A 21 1.62 -2.49 -3.31
C HIS A 21 1.40 -0.99 -3.49
N LYS A 22 1.45 -0.46 -4.72
CA LYS A 22 1.41 0.99 -5.03
C LYS A 22 0.26 1.34 -5.96
N ASN A 23 -0.01 2.64 -6.11
CA ASN A 23 -1.06 3.18 -6.98
C ASN A 23 -2.44 2.59 -6.65
N LEU A 24 -2.78 2.53 -5.37
CA LEU A 24 -4.03 1.98 -4.89
C LEU A 24 -5.03 3.11 -4.59
N THR A 25 -6.31 2.84 -4.75
CA THR A 25 -7.34 3.57 -4.03
C THR A 25 -7.26 3.22 -2.54
N TYR A 26 -7.87 4.03 -1.68
CA TYR A 26 -7.91 3.72 -0.24
C TYR A 26 -8.64 2.38 0.03
N GLU A 27 -9.72 2.10 -0.72
CA GLU A 27 -10.52 0.88 -0.59
C GLU A 27 -9.71 -0.37 -0.99
N GLU A 28 -8.98 -0.32 -2.11
CA GLU A 28 -8.08 -1.42 -2.51
C GLU A 28 -6.98 -1.64 -1.45
N ALA A 29 -6.44 -0.56 -0.87
CA ALA A 29 -5.44 -0.65 0.18
C ALA A 29 -6.00 -1.28 1.47
N GLN A 30 -7.26 -0.99 1.82
CA GLN A 30 -7.95 -1.64 2.94
C GLN A 30 -8.19 -3.13 2.68
N GLU A 31 -8.58 -3.51 1.46
CA GLU A 31 -8.77 -4.91 1.10
C GLU A 31 -7.47 -5.72 1.26
N ILE A 32 -6.33 -5.15 0.86
CA ILE A 32 -5.02 -5.78 1.03
C ILE A 32 -4.68 -5.95 2.52
N ILE A 33 -4.90 -4.93 3.37
CA ILE A 33 -4.67 -5.06 4.82
C ILE A 33 -5.58 -6.13 5.43
N ASN A 34 -6.86 -6.16 5.06
CA ASN A 34 -7.82 -7.10 5.62
C ASN A 34 -7.52 -8.56 5.25
N ASN A 35 -6.80 -8.77 4.14
CA ASN A 35 -6.34 -10.09 3.68
C ASN A 35 -4.84 -10.32 3.91
N CYS A 36 -4.20 -9.50 4.76
CA CYS A 36 -2.80 -9.68 5.11
C CYS A 36 -2.61 -11.03 5.82
N PRO A 37 -1.70 -11.90 5.37
CA PRO A 37 -1.39 -13.14 6.09
C PRO A 37 -0.83 -12.83 7.48
N ASP A 38 -1.06 -13.73 8.45
CA ASP A 38 -0.67 -13.56 9.86
C ASP A 38 0.85 -13.45 10.07
N GLU A 39 1.63 -13.96 9.12
CA GLU A 39 3.10 -13.91 9.11
C GLU A 39 3.66 -12.52 8.76
N TYR A 40 2.78 -11.61 8.33
CA TYR A 40 3.12 -10.28 7.86
C TYR A 40 2.42 -9.19 8.66
N VAL A 41 3.10 -8.04 8.74
CA VAL A 41 2.51 -6.79 9.23
C VAL A 41 2.39 -5.83 8.05
N ALA A 42 1.17 -5.35 7.80
CA ALA A 42 0.87 -4.42 6.71
C ALA A 42 0.43 -3.05 7.21
N PHE A 43 0.84 -1.99 6.51
CA PHE A 43 0.45 -0.59 6.80
C PHE A 43 0.04 0.15 5.53
N ILE A 44 -1.05 0.92 5.59
CA ILE A 44 -1.45 1.85 4.53
C ILE A 44 -0.69 3.16 4.73
N ALA A 45 -0.08 3.65 3.65
CA ALA A 45 0.60 4.95 3.63
C ALA A 45 0.26 5.71 2.34
N PRO A 46 0.22 7.05 2.37
CA PRO A 46 0.14 7.84 1.15
C PRO A 46 1.42 7.63 0.32
N MET A 47 1.29 7.62 -0.99
CA MET A 47 2.43 7.72 -1.89
C MET A 47 2.99 9.14 -1.80
N LEU A 48 4.24 9.24 -1.36
CA LEU A 48 4.95 10.52 -1.41
C LEU A 48 5.13 10.92 -2.88
N PRO A 49 5.03 12.23 -3.21
CA PRO A 49 5.45 12.70 -4.52
C PRO A 49 6.92 12.30 -4.71
N VAL A 50 7.26 11.77 -5.89
CA VAL A 50 8.66 11.58 -6.28
C VAL A 50 9.28 12.97 -6.35
N ILE A 51 10.12 13.30 -5.37
CA ILE A 51 10.95 14.51 -5.42
C ILE A 51 12.25 14.07 -6.09
N ASP A 52 12.36 14.31 -7.39
CA ASP A 52 13.64 14.19 -8.12
C ASP A 52 14.53 15.37 -7.67
N PHE A 53 15.72 15.05 -7.12
CA PHE A 53 16.76 16.02 -6.76
C PHE A 53 17.84 16.10 -7.85
#